data_AF-A0A1M5CDY9-F1
#
_entry.id   AF-A0A1M5CDY9-F1
#
_cell.length_a   1.000
_cell.length_b   1.000
_cell.length_c   1.000
_cell.angle_alpha   90.00
_cell.angle_beta   90.00
_cell.angle_gamma   90.00
#
_symmetry.space_group_name_H-M   'P 1'
#
loop_
_entity.id
_entity.type
_entity.pdbx_description
1 polymer ?
#
loop_
_entity_poly.entity_id
_entity_poly.type
_entity_poly.pdbx_seq_one_letter_code
_entity_poly.pdbx_strand_id
1 'polypeptide(L)'
;MARRFHVIRGGRGSDEGSGGIRPMRLFRAYSIGELQKGKLTYYHVRFNWYRLDRSEPLAPLESLVADYDLLDELQRKTAREEVLRYLTEEEVWELRLYLRERHGMEVIAEEVPLPIVTPRGPFQGGESTVYEFLELSEREDYPLSFRVWGYYTLSGCLCTPTLEAGCRFLEKALSLLQIDTSMRRKDLEGVVKAIYLEEGLYVKRHSPEDVD
;
A
#
# COMPACT_ATOMS: atom_id res chain seq x y z
N MET A 1 -27.15 -7.87 -9.11
CA MET A 1 -27.54 -7.82 -7.68
C MET A 1 -27.05 -6.49 -7.11
N ALA A 2 -27.98 -5.59 -6.77
CA ALA A 2 -27.65 -4.24 -6.30
C ALA A 2 -27.29 -4.27 -4.81
N ARG A 3 -26.05 -3.91 -4.45
CA ARG A 3 -25.67 -3.64 -3.06
C ARG A 3 -26.02 -2.18 -2.76
N ARG A 4 -27.07 -2.00 -1.96
CA ARG A 4 -27.53 -0.71 -1.41
C ARG A 4 -26.43 -0.12 -0.52
N PHE A 5 -25.92 1.05 -0.88
CA PHE A 5 -25.07 1.84 0.00
C PHE A 5 -25.89 2.37 1.18
N HIS A 6 -25.34 2.27 2.39
CA HIS A 6 -25.91 2.88 3.59
C HIS A 6 -25.45 4.34 3.65
N VAL A 7 -26.36 5.26 3.33
CA VAL A 7 -26.12 6.70 3.39
C VAL A 7 -26.42 7.18 4.81
N ILE A 8 -25.41 7.65 5.53
CA ILE A 8 -25.61 8.41 6.77
C ILE A 8 -25.66 9.89 6.37
N ARG A 9 -26.85 10.49 6.46
CA ARG A 9 -27.03 11.96 6.41
C ARG A 9 -27.20 12.48 7.84
N GLY A 10 -26.40 13.48 8.20
CA GLY A 10 -26.81 14.55 9.12
C GLY A 10 -25.91 14.80 10.32
N GLY A 11 -24.90 15.64 10.14
CA GLY A 11 -24.45 16.59 11.18
C GLY A 11 -24.87 17.99 10.74
N ARG A 12 -25.68 18.67 11.54
CA ARG A 12 -26.26 19.99 11.28
C ARG A 12 -25.19 21.03 10.96
N GLY A 13 -25.50 21.88 9.99
CA GLY A 13 -24.73 23.09 9.72
C GLY A 13 -24.74 24.05 10.89
N SER A 14 -23.59 24.68 11.09
CA SER A 14 -23.49 26.06 11.53
C SER A 14 -22.82 26.80 10.38
N ASP A 15 -23.64 27.41 9.52
CA ASP A 15 -23.22 28.55 8.71
C ASP A 15 -23.01 29.70 9.68
N GLU A 16 -21.77 30.13 9.88
CA GLU A 16 -21.46 31.50 10.26
C GLU A 16 -20.01 31.81 9.88
N GLY A 17 -19.84 32.93 9.16
CA GLY A 17 -18.63 33.34 8.46
C GLY A 17 -17.34 33.25 9.28
N SER A 18 -16.44 32.41 8.81
CA SER A 18 -15.01 32.70 8.78
C SER A 18 -14.46 31.93 7.59
N GLY A 19 -13.60 32.56 6.79
CA GLY A 19 -12.79 31.87 5.78
C GLY A 19 -11.77 30.96 6.45
N GLY A 20 -12.24 30.01 7.26
CA GLY A 20 -11.43 29.01 7.94
C GLY A 20 -10.84 28.12 6.88
N ILE A 21 -9.54 28.27 6.66
CA ILE A 21 -8.72 27.37 5.87
C ILE A 21 -9.04 25.96 6.38
N ARG A 22 -9.63 25.11 5.53
CA ARG A 22 -9.78 23.68 5.88
C ARG A 22 -8.40 23.18 6.30
N PRO A 23 -8.27 22.47 7.43
CA PRO A 23 -6.98 21.95 7.84
C PRO A 23 -6.41 21.13 6.69
N MET A 24 -5.16 21.40 6.32
CA MET A 24 -4.51 20.72 5.21
C MET A 24 -4.40 19.23 5.53
N ARG A 25 -4.79 18.38 4.57
CA ARG A 25 -4.78 16.93 4.71
C ARG A 25 -3.78 16.34 3.72
N LEU A 26 -2.86 15.54 4.24
CA LEU A 26 -1.86 14.82 3.46
C LEU A 26 -2.14 13.34 3.56
N PHE A 27 -1.88 12.60 2.48
CA PHE A 27 -2.21 11.20 2.38
C PHE A 27 -1.01 10.37 1.92
N ARG A 28 -0.89 9.19 2.51
CA ARG A 28 -0.16 8.06 1.94
C ARG A 28 -1.14 7.23 1.13
N ALA A 29 -0.83 6.98 -0.13
CA ALA A 29 -1.67 6.16 -0.99
C ALA A 29 -0.97 4.86 -1.36
N TYR A 30 -1.75 3.79 -1.45
CA TYR A 30 -1.27 2.50 -1.93
C TYR A 30 -2.38 1.72 -2.63
N SER A 31 -1.98 0.76 -3.44
CA SER A 31 -2.85 -0.25 -4.02
C SER A 31 -2.37 -1.64 -3.59
N ILE A 32 -3.29 -2.60 -3.59
CA ILE A 32 -2.97 -4.01 -3.40
C ILE A 32 -3.36 -4.74 -4.67
N GLY A 33 -2.46 -5.57 -5.19
CA GLY A 33 -2.73 -6.35 -6.40
C GLY A 33 -1.93 -7.64 -6.48
N GLU A 34 -2.11 -8.34 -7.59
CA GLU A 34 -1.27 -9.47 -7.97
C GLU A 34 -0.20 -8.97 -8.96
N LEU A 35 1.02 -9.48 -8.84
CA LEU A 35 2.11 -9.16 -9.77
C LEU A 35 2.64 -10.44 -10.40
N GLN A 36 2.66 -10.48 -11.72
CA GLN A 36 3.30 -11.56 -12.46
C GLN A 36 4.75 -11.18 -12.81
N LYS A 37 5.72 -11.98 -12.36
CA LYS A 37 7.15 -11.83 -12.70
C LYS A 37 7.67 -13.16 -13.25
N GLY A 38 7.81 -13.23 -14.57
CA GLY A 38 8.12 -14.46 -15.28
C GLY A 38 7.02 -15.51 -15.10
N LYS A 39 7.37 -16.67 -14.52
CA LYS A 39 6.43 -17.77 -14.24
C LYS A 39 5.78 -17.68 -12.85
N LEU A 40 6.15 -16.70 -12.04
CA LEU A 40 5.68 -16.55 -10.67
C LEU A 40 4.59 -15.48 -10.61
N THR A 41 3.51 -15.79 -9.89
CA THR A 41 2.54 -14.80 -9.45
C THR A 41 2.76 -14.53 -7.98
N TYR A 42 2.93 -13.25 -7.65
CA TYR A 42 2.98 -12.74 -6.29
C TYR A 42 1.61 -12.19 -5.93
N TYR A 43 1.10 -12.60 -4.77
CA TYR A 43 -0.23 -12.24 -4.29
C TYR A 43 -0.12 -11.15 -3.24
N HIS A 44 -1.11 -10.26 -3.22
CA HIS A 44 -1.24 -9.20 -2.22
C HIS A 44 -0.04 -8.25 -2.17
N VAL A 45 0.54 -7.95 -3.33
CA VAL A 45 1.65 -7.00 -3.46
C VAL A 45 1.13 -5.60 -3.18
N ARG A 46 1.78 -4.90 -2.24
CA ARG A 46 1.49 -3.49 -1.93
C ARG A 46 2.32 -2.58 -2.83
N PHE A 47 1.61 -1.79 -3.65
CA PHE A 47 2.19 -0.73 -4.48
C PHE A 47 1.97 0.62 -3.79
N ASN A 48 3.02 1.23 -3.26
CA ASN A 48 2.94 2.53 -2.60
C ASN A 48 3.14 3.64 -3.64
N TRP A 49 2.24 4.61 -3.66
CA TRP A 49 2.24 5.72 -4.61
C TRP A 49 2.77 6.98 -3.96
N TYR A 50 3.61 7.72 -4.68
CA TYR A 50 4.19 8.96 -4.19
C TYR A 50 4.36 9.99 -5.31
N ARG A 51 4.22 11.26 -4.94
CA ARG A 51 4.43 12.40 -5.84
C ARG A 51 5.93 12.65 -6.04
N LEU A 52 6.32 12.98 -7.27
CA LEU A 52 7.72 13.21 -7.65
C LEU A 52 8.11 14.67 -7.86
N ASP A 53 7.19 15.47 -8.38
CA ASP A 53 7.50 16.79 -8.95
C ASP A 53 7.20 17.97 -8.02
N ARG A 54 6.92 17.69 -6.74
CA ARG A 54 6.70 18.75 -5.74
C ARG A 54 8.06 19.25 -5.22
N SER A 55 8.39 20.51 -5.51
CA SER A 55 9.62 21.17 -5.05
C SER A 55 9.49 21.80 -3.65
N GLU A 56 8.29 22.23 -3.29
CA GLU A 56 7.99 22.95 -2.05
C GLU A 56 6.84 22.30 -1.27
N PRO A 57 6.92 22.27 0.07
CA PRO A 57 5.85 21.72 0.89
C PRO A 57 4.62 22.63 0.81
N LEU A 58 3.44 22.02 0.96
CA LEU A 58 2.16 22.74 0.85
C LEU A 58 1.89 23.66 2.07
N ALA A 59 2.66 23.53 3.13
CA ALA A 59 2.68 24.40 4.30
C ALA A 59 4.09 24.42 4.92
N PRO A 60 4.39 25.38 5.83
CA PRO A 60 5.68 25.42 6.54
C PRO A 60 5.99 24.09 7.23
N LEU A 61 7.25 23.62 7.15
CA LEU A 61 7.62 22.29 7.68
C LEU A 61 7.44 22.20 9.20
N GLU A 62 7.55 23.33 9.89
CA GLU A 62 7.33 23.49 11.33
C GLU A 62 5.87 23.21 11.72
N SER A 63 4.94 23.35 10.78
CA SER A 63 3.52 22.99 10.97
C SER A 63 3.21 21.53 10.60
N LEU A 64 4.09 20.89 9.82
CA LEU A 64 3.88 19.54 9.28
C LEU A 64 4.65 18.47 10.03
N VAL A 65 5.75 18.83 10.67
CA VAL A 65 6.66 17.93 11.37
C VAL A 65 6.84 18.47 12.78
N ALA A 66 6.60 17.61 13.77
CA ALA A 66 6.72 18.00 15.17
C ALA A 66 8.19 18.31 15.48
N ASP A 67 8.41 19.38 16.23
CA ASP A 67 9.75 19.79 16.69
C ASP A 67 10.78 19.90 15.56
N TYR A 68 10.36 20.34 14.36
CA TYR A 68 11.21 20.40 13.17
C TYR A 68 12.53 21.18 13.42
N ASP A 69 12.46 22.26 14.18
CA ASP A 69 13.62 23.08 14.56
C ASP A 69 14.61 22.36 15.48
N LEU A 70 14.20 21.29 16.15
CA LEU A 70 15.07 20.48 17.01
C LEU A 70 15.72 19.31 16.26
N LEU A 71 15.25 18.99 15.05
CA LEU A 71 15.82 17.93 14.21
C LEU A 71 17.21 18.32 13.70
N ASP A 72 18.09 17.34 13.56
CA ASP A 72 19.38 17.52 12.88
C ASP A 72 19.22 17.69 11.36
N GLU A 73 20.30 18.06 10.66
CA GLU A 73 20.26 18.32 9.22
C GLU A 73 19.78 17.12 8.39
N LEU A 74 20.20 15.91 8.75
CA LEU A 74 19.83 14.69 8.05
C LEU A 74 18.34 14.40 8.25
N GLN A 75 17.87 14.48 9.48
CA GLN A 75 16.47 14.30 9.84
C GLN A 75 15.57 15.33 9.16
N ARG A 76 15.99 16.60 9.10
CA ARG A 76 15.26 17.66 8.40
C ARG A 76 15.15 17.39 6.90
N LYS A 77 16.23 16.91 6.28
CA LYS A 77 16.24 16.51 4.87
C LYS A 77 15.29 15.35 4.63
N THR A 78 15.38 14.29 5.44
CA THR A 78 14.49 13.12 5.36
C THR A 78 13.03 13.50 5.53
N ALA A 79 12.71 14.35 6.52
CA ALA A 79 11.36 14.82 6.77
C ALA A 79 10.82 15.65 5.60
N ARG A 80 11.65 16.53 5.03
CA ARG A 80 11.28 17.31 3.83
C ARG A 80 10.97 16.39 2.66
N GLU A 81 11.85 15.43 2.36
CA GLU A 81 11.65 14.48 1.26
C GLU A 81 10.38 13.62 1.47
N GLU A 82 10.09 13.23 2.71
CA GLU A 82 8.88 12.49 3.06
C GLU A 82 7.60 13.35 2.85
N VAL A 83 7.60 14.60 3.32
CA VAL A 83 6.45 15.52 3.16
C VAL A 83 6.15 15.83 1.70
N LEU A 84 7.19 16.06 0.89
CA LEU A 84 7.02 16.39 -0.54
C LEU A 84 6.37 15.24 -1.33
N ARG A 85 6.50 14.00 -0.86
CA ARG A 85 5.97 12.79 -1.50
C ARG A 85 4.51 12.52 -1.19
N TYR A 86 3.94 13.12 -0.15
CA TYR A 86 2.54 12.92 0.21
C TYR A 86 1.57 13.55 -0.77
N LEU A 87 0.41 12.91 -0.90
CA LEU A 87 -0.62 13.35 -1.80
C LEU A 87 -1.64 14.25 -1.09
N THR A 88 -2.24 15.20 -1.80
CA THR A 88 -3.44 15.91 -1.34
C THR A 88 -4.69 15.07 -1.58
N GLU A 89 -5.84 15.53 -1.08
CA GLU A 89 -7.13 14.88 -1.33
C GLU A 89 -7.48 14.86 -2.82
N GLU A 90 -7.22 15.96 -3.53
CA GLU A 90 -7.45 16.08 -4.98
C GLU A 90 -6.53 15.14 -5.77
N GLU A 91 -5.24 15.08 -5.42
CA GLU A 91 -4.27 14.19 -6.06
C GLU A 91 -4.62 12.72 -5.84
N VAL A 92 -5.07 12.34 -4.63
CA VAL A 92 -5.57 11.00 -4.34
C VAL A 92 -6.79 10.67 -5.21
N TRP A 93 -7.69 11.64 -5.39
CA TRP A 93 -8.88 11.45 -6.22
C TRP A 93 -8.52 11.23 -7.70
N GLU A 94 -7.65 12.08 -8.26
CA GLU A 94 -7.14 11.92 -9.62
C GLU A 94 -6.45 10.56 -9.80
N LEU A 95 -5.59 10.16 -8.86
CA LEU A 95 -4.90 8.87 -8.87
C LEU A 95 -5.87 7.69 -8.81
N ARG A 96 -6.93 7.78 -7.99
CA ARG A 96 -7.99 6.76 -7.90
C ARG A 96 -8.69 6.54 -9.22
N LEU A 97 -9.11 7.63 -9.87
CA LEU A 97 -9.77 7.55 -11.16
C LEU A 97 -8.86 6.89 -12.20
N TYR A 98 -7.62 7.38 -12.31
CA TYR A 98 -6.65 6.87 -13.26
C TYR A 98 -6.34 5.38 -13.07
N LEU A 99 -5.99 4.95 -11.85
CA LEU A 99 -5.63 3.56 -11.58
C LEU A 99 -6.82 2.61 -11.73
N ARG A 100 -8.03 3.05 -11.37
CA ARG A 100 -9.23 2.23 -11.55
C ARG A 100 -9.56 2.05 -13.03
N GLU A 101 -9.52 3.12 -13.82
CA GLU A 101 -9.93 3.09 -15.23
C GLU A 101 -8.88 2.43 -16.14
N ARG A 102 -7.59 2.70 -15.91
CA ARG A 102 -6.50 2.20 -16.76
C ARG A 102 -5.92 0.88 -16.30
N HIS A 103 -5.99 0.58 -15.00
CA HIS A 103 -5.31 -0.57 -14.41
C HIS A 103 -6.24 -1.49 -13.60
N GLY A 104 -7.54 -1.17 -13.47
CA GLY A 104 -8.47 -1.96 -12.68
C GLY A 104 -8.07 -2.04 -11.20
N MET A 105 -7.29 -1.07 -10.72
CA MET A 105 -6.71 -1.06 -9.38
C MET A 105 -7.39 -0.02 -8.50
N GLU A 106 -7.73 -0.44 -7.29
CA GLU A 106 -8.24 0.45 -6.25
C GLU A 106 -7.07 1.12 -5.51
N VAL A 107 -7.30 2.35 -5.04
CA VAL A 107 -6.32 3.11 -4.25
C VAL A 107 -6.88 3.38 -2.86
N ILE A 108 -6.19 2.81 -1.89
CA ILE A 108 -6.42 3.06 -0.47
C ILE A 108 -5.55 4.25 -0.07
N ALA A 109 -6.16 5.21 0.63
CA ALA A 109 -5.47 6.41 1.09
C ALA A 109 -5.60 6.50 2.61
N GLU A 110 -4.47 6.58 3.28
CA GLU A 110 -4.34 6.74 4.72
C GLU A 110 -3.98 8.20 4.99
N GLU A 111 -4.80 8.90 5.77
CA GLU A 111 -4.50 10.25 6.21
C GLU A 111 -3.27 10.23 7.12
N VAL A 112 -2.31 11.11 6.83
CA VAL A 112 -1.11 11.28 7.65
C VAL A 112 -1.47 12.16 8.83
N PRO A 113 -1.29 11.69 10.08
CA PRO A 113 -1.51 12.53 11.25
C PRO A 113 -0.48 13.66 11.26
N LEU A 114 -0.98 14.90 11.30
CA LEU A 114 -0.16 16.10 11.39
C LEU A 114 -0.26 16.70 12.80
N PRO A 115 0.85 17.19 13.38
CA PRO A 115 2.21 17.12 12.84
C PRO A 115 2.82 15.70 12.89
N ILE A 116 3.75 15.40 11.99
CA ILE A 116 4.46 14.12 11.91
C ILE A 116 5.48 14.05 13.06
N VAL A 117 5.26 13.12 13.99
CA VAL A 117 6.10 12.97 15.19
C VAL A 117 7.43 12.26 14.91
N THR A 118 7.44 11.33 13.96
CA THR A 118 8.64 10.55 13.64
C THR A 118 8.73 10.35 12.13
N PRO A 119 9.46 11.22 11.42
CA PRO A 119 9.76 11.02 10.02
C PRO A 119 10.45 9.67 9.84
N ARG A 120 9.88 8.82 8.99
CA ARG A 120 10.45 7.48 8.68
C ARG A 120 11.20 7.49 7.36
N GLY A 121 11.15 8.61 6.65
CA GLY A 121 11.71 8.75 5.32
C GLY A 121 10.80 8.19 4.23
N PRO A 122 11.32 8.18 2.99
CA PRO A 122 10.51 8.01 1.79
C PRO A 122 9.96 6.59 1.57
N PHE A 123 10.56 5.58 2.20
CA PHE A 123 10.25 4.17 1.98
C PHE A 123 9.94 3.47 3.31
N GLN A 124 8.92 2.62 3.32
CA GLN A 124 8.36 2.05 4.57
C GLN A 124 9.11 0.83 5.13
N GLY A 125 10.06 0.28 4.40
CA GLY A 125 10.88 -0.87 4.77
C GLY A 125 12.32 -0.40 4.87
N GLY A 126 12.97 -0.79 5.96
CA GLY A 126 14.33 -0.35 6.30
C GLY A 126 15.36 -0.70 5.23
N GLU A 127 16.61 -0.37 5.52
CA GLU A 127 17.73 -0.36 4.56
C GLU A 127 17.96 -1.68 3.79
N SER A 128 17.52 -2.82 4.31
CA SER A 128 17.64 -4.13 3.65
C SER A 128 16.54 -4.45 2.63
N THR A 129 15.55 -3.58 2.47
CA THR A 129 14.41 -3.84 1.58
C THR A 129 14.76 -3.48 0.13
N VAL A 130 14.75 -4.48 -0.75
CA VAL A 130 14.86 -4.23 -2.19
C VAL A 130 13.51 -3.75 -2.72
N TYR A 131 13.54 -2.55 -3.32
CA TYR A 131 12.38 -1.92 -3.96
C TYR A 131 12.48 -1.98 -5.48
N GLU A 132 11.33 -2.23 -6.10
CA GLU A 132 11.13 -2.06 -7.54
C GLU A 132 10.17 -0.90 -7.76
N PHE A 133 10.33 -0.20 -8.89
CA PHE A 133 9.61 1.04 -9.18
C PHE A 133 8.66 0.89 -10.36
N LEU A 134 7.55 1.62 -10.30
CA LEU A 134 6.55 1.75 -11.36
C LEU A 134 6.52 3.21 -11.81
N GLU A 135 7.16 3.48 -12.94
CA GLU A 135 7.33 4.82 -13.49
C GLU A 135 6.09 5.26 -14.29
N LEU A 136 4.96 5.47 -13.61
CA LEU A 136 3.69 5.79 -14.28
C LEU A 136 3.76 7.07 -15.10
N SER A 137 4.44 8.10 -14.58
CA SER A 137 4.57 9.40 -15.26
C SER A 137 5.40 9.38 -16.54
N GLU A 138 6.17 8.32 -16.80
CA GLU A 138 7.01 8.23 -18.01
C GLU A 138 6.27 7.56 -19.18
N ARG A 139 5.00 7.19 -19.00
CA ARG A 139 4.17 6.60 -20.05
C ARG A 139 3.62 7.69 -20.97
N GLU A 140 3.62 7.43 -22.28
CA GLU A 140 3.23 8.40 -23.32
C GLU A 140 1.81 8.98 -23.13
N ASP A 141 0.88 8.23 -22.54
CA ASP A 141 -0.52 8.65 -22.32
C ASP A 141 -0.84 9.01 -20.85
N TYR A 142 0.14 9.49 -20.09
CA TYR A 142 -0.06 9.82 -18.67
C TYR A 142 -0.92 11.09 -18.48
N PRO A 143 -2.13 11.00 -17.89
CA PRO A 143 -3.11 12.09 -17.95
C PRO A 143 -3.20 12.93 -16.66
N LEU A 144 -2.43 12.59 -15.61
CA LEU A 144 -2.55 13.26 -14.32
C LEU A 144 -1.84 14.61 -14.32
N SER A 145 -2.34 15.54 -13.51
CA SER A 145 -1.81 16.90 -13.40
C SER A 145 -0.47 17.02 -12.66
N PHE A 146 0.02 15.91 -12.12
CA PHE A 146 1.26 15.80 -11.33
C PHE A 146 1.96 14.48 -11.65
N ARG A 147 3.29 14.41 -11.48
CA ARG A 147 4.05 13.16 -11.67
C ARG A 147 3.94 12.25 -10.45
N VAL A 148 3.49 11.01 -10.68
CA VAL A 148 3.39 9.95 -9.67
C VAL A 148 4.21 8.73 -10.07
N TRP A 149 4.98 8.18 -9.13
CA TRP A 149 5.59 6.86 -9.25
C TRP A 149 5.05 5.93 -8.18
N GLY A 150 5.12 4.63 -8.46
CA GLY A 150 4.88 3.57 -7.50
C GLY A 150 6.18 2.91 -7.06
N TYR A 151 6.21 2.36 -5.87
CA TYR A 151 7.22 1.38 -5.48
C TYR A 151 6.59 0.20 -4.75
N TYR A 152 7.19 -0.97 -4.90
CA TYR A 152 6.77 -2.19 -4.24
C TYR A 152 7.99 -3.04 -3.86
N THR A 153 7.77 -4.00 -2.96
CA THR A 153 8.74 -5.05 -2.68
C THR A 153 8.05 -6.39 -2.77
N LEU A 154 8.77 -7.40 -3.25
CA LEU A 154 8.31 -8.79 -3.27
C LEU A 154 8.82 -9.58 -2.07
N SER A 155 9.67 -8.96 -1.24
CA SER A 155 10.14 -9.56 -0.01
C SER A 155 8.95 -9.89 0.90
N GLY A 156 8.93 -11.11 1.40
CA GLY A 156 7.85 -11.61 2.27
C GLY A 156 6.50 -11.83 1.58
N CYS A 157 6.35 -11.58 0.27
CA CYS A 157 5.09 -11.78 -0.45
C CYS A 157 4.80 -13.29 -0.65
N LEU A 158 3.53 -13.68 -0.48
CA LEU A 158 3.07 -15.01 -0.89
C LEU A 158 3.18 -15.13 -2.42
N CYS A 159 3.71 -16.24 -2.92
CA CYS A 159 3.86 -16.47 -4.36
C CYS A 159 3.36 -17.86 -4.75
N THR A 160 3.21 -18.13 -6.05
CA THR A 160 2.64 -19.39 -6.55
C THR A 160 3.28 -20.64 -5.92
N PRO A 161 4.61 -20.80 -5.82
CA PRO A 161 5.21 -21.98 -5.20
C PRO A 161 4.89 -22.15 -3.71
N THR A 162 4.87 -21.06 -2.93
CA THR A 162 4.55 -21.13 -1.49
C THR A 162 3.06 -21.34 -1.25
N LEU A 163 2.21 -20.76 -2.08
CA LEU A 163 0.77 -21.04 -2.10
C LEU A 163 0.49 -22.52 -2.42
N GLU A 164 1.15 -23.07 -3.45
CA GLU A 164 1.01 -24.48 -3.83
C GLU A 164 1.47 -25.42 -2.72
N ALA A 165 2.60 -25.11 -2.09
CA ALA A 165 3.12 -25.86 -0.96
C ALA A 165 2.16 -25.81 0.24
N GLY A 166 1.60 -24.64 0.55
CA GLY A 166 0.61 -24.47 1.61
C GLY A 166 -0.66 -25.29 1.37
N CYS A 167 -1.19 -25.27 0.15
CA CYS A 167 -2.38 -26.05 -0.19
C CYS A 167 -2.11 -27.55 -0.07
N ARG A 168 -0.94 -28.01 -0.57
CA ARG A 168 -0.53 -29.42 -0.45
C ARG A 168 -0.33 -29.84 1.02
N PHE A 169 0.21 -28.95 1.85
CA PHE A 169 0.37 -29.19 3.27
C PHE A 169 -0.99 -29.35 3.96
N LEU A 170 -1.94 -28.44 3.66
CA LEU A 170 -3.29 -28.48 4.21
C LEU A 170 -4.05 -29.74 3.77
N GLU A 171 -3.97 -30.12 2.49
CA GLU A 171 -4.53 -31.37 1.96
C GLU A 171 -4.01 -32.59 2.72
N LYS A 172 -2.69 -32.65 2.96
CA LYS A 172 -2.07 -33.75 3.72
C LYS A 172 -2.48 -33.74 5.18
N ALA A 173 -2.54 -32.58 5.84
CA ALA A 173 -2.92 -32.47 7.23
C ALA A 173 -4.37 -32.97 7.44
N LEU A 174 -5.30 -32.55 6.59
CA LEU A 174 -6.70 -32.96 6.65
C LEU A 174 -6.86 -34.47 6.39
N SER A 175 -6.13 -34.99 5.40
CA SER A 175 -6.10 -36.44 5.12
C SER A 175 -5.55 -37.25 6.30
N LEU A 176 -4.49 -36.80 6.96
CA LEU A 176 -3.91 -37.46 8.14
C LEU A 176 -4.87 -37.45 9.35
N LEU A 177 -5.69 -36.40 9.46
CA LEU A 177 -6.75 -36.30 10.46
C LEU A 177 -8.02 -37.09 10.09
N GLN A 178 -8.02 -37.79 8.93
CA GLN A 178 -9.17 -38.52 8.40
C GLN A 178 -10.42 -37.64 8.23
N ILE A 179 -10.22 -36.35 7.99
CA ILE A 179 -11.29 -35.42 7.65
C ILE A 179 -11.57 -35.60 6.15
N ASP A 180 -12.79 -35.97 5.81
CA ASP A 180 -13.20 -36.05 4.40
C ASP A 180 -13.26 -34.63 3.83
N THR A 181 -12.43 -34.38 2.81
CA THR A 181 -12.33 -33.08 2.18
C THR A 181 -12.72 -33.19 0.72
N SER A 182 -14.02 -33.10 0.45
CA SER A 182 -14.53 -32.72 -0.88
C SER A 182 -14.28 -31.23 -1.18
N MET A 183 -13.23 -30.64 -0.60
CA MET A 183 -12.89 -29.23 -0.78
C MET A 183 -12.26 -29.03 -2.15
N ARG A 184 -12.68 -27.98 -2.85
CA ARG A 184 -12.06 -27.66 -4.14
C ARG A 184 -10.74 -26.98 -3.87
N ARG A 185 -9.81 -27.10 -4.84
CA ARG A 185 -8.50 -26.44 -4.78
C ARG A 185 -8.58 -24.95 -4.45
N LYS A 186 -9.56 -24.25 -5.02
CA LYS A 186 -9.81 -22.82 -4.77
C LYS A 186 -10.14 -22.50 -3.32
N ASP A 187 -10.83 -23.41 -2.63
CA ASP A 187 -11.20 -23.23 -1.22
C ASP A 187 -9.95 -23.34 -0.34
N LEU A 188 -9.05 -24.29 -0.64
CA LEU A 188 -7.74 -24.43 0.03
C LEU A 188 -6.83 -23.22 -0.21
N GLU A 189 -6.77 -22.72 -1.45
CA GLU A 189 -6.02 -21.49 -1.76
C GLU A 189 -6.56 -20.29 -0.98
N GLY A 190 -7.89 -20.19 -0.82
CA GLY A 190 -8.53 -19.18 0.01
C GLY A 190 -8.06 -19.25 1.47
N VAL A 191 -8.02 -20.44 2.05
CA VAL A 191 -7.53 -20.65 3.43
C VAL A 191 -6.05 -20.29 3.57
N VAL A 192 -5.19 -20.75 2.66
CA VAL A 192 -3.76 -20.44 2.71
C VAL A 192 -3.50 -18.93 2.56
N LYS A 193 -4.22 -18.27 1.65
CA LYS A 193 -4.16 -16.80 1.51
C LYS A 193 -4.64 -16.11 2.78
N ALA A 194 -5.74 -16.54 3.39
CA ALA A 194 -6.25 -15.94 4.62
C ALA A 194 -5.24 -16.06 5.77
N ILE A 195 -4.69 -17.27 6.00
CA ILE A 195 -3.65 -17.51 7.01
C ILE A 195 -2.44 -16.61 6.77
N TYR A 196 -1.99 -16.49 5.53
CA TYR A 196 -0.88 -15.60 5.20
C TYR A 196 -1.20 -14.12 5.48
N LEU A 197 -2.40 -13.65 5.14
CA LEU A 197 -2.77 -12.25 5.33
C LEU A 197 -3.02 -11.87 6.79
N GLU A 198 -3.60 -12.78 7.57
CA GLU A 198 -3.97 -12.53 8.96
C GLU A 198 -2.80 -12.78 9.92
N GLU A 199 -1.99 -13.82 9.66
CA GLU A 199 -0.97 -14.30 10.59
C GLU A 199 0.46 -14.20 10.03
N GLY A 200 0.63 -13.85 8.75
CA GLY A 200 1.94 -13.83 8.09
C GLY A 200 2.55 -15.23 7.86
N LEU A 201 1.79 -16.30 8.08
CA LEU A 201 2.28 -17.67 8.01
C LEU A 201 2.18 -18.23 6.59
N TYR A 202 3.23 -18.89 6.13
CA TYR A 202 3.25 -19.60 4.85
C TYR A 202 4.13 -20.85 4.91
N VAL A 203 3.94 -21.74 3.94
CA VAL A 203 4.72 -22.97 3.83
C VAL A 203 5.75 -22.82 2.72
N LYS A 204 7.02 -23.08 3.03
CA LYS A 204 8.09 -23.26 2.04
C LYS A 204 8.49 -24.73 2.03
N ARG A 205 8.71 -25.30 0.85
CA ARG A 205 9.34 -26.61 0.73
C ARG A 205 10.80 -26.47 1.13
N HIS A 206 11.24 -27.27 2.09
CA HIS A 206 12.65 -27.37 2.45
C HIS A 206 13.44 -27.91 1.25
N SER A 207 14.41 -27.15 0.75
CA SER A 207 15.41 -27.66 -0.19
C SER A 207 16.62 -28.14 0.61
N PRO A 208 17.37 -29.16 0.15
CA PRO A 208 18.58 -29.63 0.85
C PRO A 208 19.65 -28.53 1.06
N GLU A 209 19.58 -27.46 0.28
CA GLU A 209 20.48 -26.30 0.32
C GLU A 209 20.08 -25.24 1.37
N ASP A 210 18.94 -25.39 2.05
CA ASP A 210 18.49 -24.47 3.11
C ASP A 210 19.08 -24.84 4.51
N VAL A 211 20.08 -25.73 4.57
CA VAL A 211 20.82 -26.07 5.80
C VAL A 211 22.19 -25.41 5.75
N ASP A 212 22.29 -24.24 6.39
CA ASP A 212 23.53 -23.68 6.95
C ASP A 212 23.26 -23.26 8.40
#